data_AF-A0AAU4NH67-F1
#
_entry.id   AF-A0AAU4NH67-F1
#
_cell.length_a   1.000
_cell.length_b   1.000
_cell.length_c   1.000
_cell.angle_alpha   90.00
_cell.angle_beta   90.00
_cell.angle_gamma   90.00
#
_symmetry.space_group_name_H-M   'P 1'
#
loop_
_entity.id
_entity.type
_entity.pdbx_description
1 polymer ?
#
loop_
_entity_poly.entity_id
_entity_poly.type
_entity_poly.pdbx_seq_one_letter_code
_entity_poly.pdbx_strand_id
1 'polypeptide(L)'
;MTVAVLVMVVALVLHCVAARTVSRENRDRLLPTTFGPYPVRPARKVRRLQTIGWLLSLWAALRIADVLWSTQPWLGMGLAVSAILVINGAPSLIVTLMHNRRIDPSPI
;
A
#
# COMPACT_ATOMS: atom_id res chain seq x y z
N MET A 1 -6.95 11.40 -17.57
CA MET A 1 -7.20 10.08 -16.95
C MET A 1 -5.97 9.18 -16.96
N THR A 2 -5.35 8.90 -18.11
CA THR A 2 -4.19 7.97 -18.24
C THR A 2 -3.03 8.26 -17.27
N VAL A 3 -2.63 9.53 -17.12
CA VAL A 3 -1.55 9.92 -16.20
C VAL A 3 -1.87 9.56 -14.75
N ALA A 4 -3.12 9.78 -14.30
CA ALA A 4 -3.53 9.44 -12.94
C ALA A 4 -3.44 7.94 -12.68
N VAL A 5 -3.87 7.12 -13.66
CA VAL A 5 -3.75 5.65 -13.58
C VAL A 5 -2.28 5.22 -13.53
N LEU A 6 -1.41 5.77 -14.37
CA LEU A 6 0.03 5.48 -14.33
C LEU A 6 0.65 5.85 -12.97
N VAL A 7 0.27 7.00 -12.41
CA VAL A 7 0.74 7.44 -11.09
C VAL A 7 0.23 6.50 -9.99
N MET A 8 -1.00 6.00 -10.06
CA MET A 8 -1.51 4.96 -9.15
C MET A 8 -0.69 3.67 -9.23
N VAL A 9 -0.33 3.24 -10.43
CA VAL A 9 0.51 2.04 -10.60
C VAL A 9 1.88 2.25 -9.97
N VAL A 10 2.50 3.42 -10.18
CA VAL A 10 3.78 3.77 -9.53
C VAL A 10 3.63 3.76 -8.00
N ALA A 11 2.58 4.37 -7.46
CA ALA A 11 2.30 4.36 -6.02
C ALA A 11 2.18 2.92 -5.47
N LEU A 12 1.42 2.06 -6.15
CA LEU A 12 1.27 0.65 -5.80
C LEU A 12 2.61 -0.09 -5.78
N VAL A 13 3.45 0.12 -6.80
CA VAL A 13 4.79 -0.47 -6.87
C VAL A 13 5.65 -0.02 -5.70
N LEU A 14 5.63 1.27 -5.34
CA LEU A 14 6.38 1.79 -4.20
C LEU A 14 5.95 1.15 -2.88
N HIS A 15 4.64 0.99 -2.66
CA HIS A 15 4.11 0.28 -1.47
C HIS A 15 4.50 -1.20 -1.45
N CYS A 16 4.44 -1.89 -2.59
CA CYS A 16 4.89 -3.28 -2.73
C CYS A 16 6.39 -3.43 -2.44
N VAL A 17 7.23 -2.54 -2.96
CA VAL A 17 8.68 -2.54 -2.70
C VAL A 17 8.95 -2.30 -1.23
N ALA A 18 8.31 -1.29 -0.62
CA ALA A 18 8.45 -0.99 0.80
C ALA A 18 8.05 -2.18 1.67
N ALA A 19 6.89 -2.79 1.42
CA ALA A 19 6.39 -3.95 2.16
C ALA A 19 7.34 -5.16 2.03
N ARG A 20 7.85 -5.44 0.82
CA ARG A 20 8.85 -6.49 0.60
C ARG A 20 10.16 -6.23 1.33
N THR A 21 10.62 -4.98 1.37
CA THR A 21 11.82 -4.61 2.13
C THR A 21 11.63 -4.85 3.62
N VAL A 22 10.49 -4.46 4.19
CA VAL A 22 10.16 -4.71 5.60
C VAL A 22 10.12 -6.21 5.92
N SER A 23 9.49 -7.01 5.06
CA SER A 23 9.46 -8.47 5.20
C SER A 23 10.87 -9.08 5.17
N ARG A 24 11.74 -8.62 4.27
CA ARG A 24 13.15 -9.08 4.22
C ARG A 24 13.94 -8.68 5.47
N GLU A 25 13.72 -7.47 5.99
CA GLU A 25 14.35 -7.00 7.24
C GLU A 25 13.86 -7.78 8.47
N ASN A 26 12.71 -8.46 8.39
CA ASN A 26 12.11 -9.24 9.47
C ASN A 26 11.99 -10.73 9.10
N ARG A 27 12.98 -11.29 8.38
CA ARG A 27 12.92 -12.65 7.80
C ARG A 27 12.52 -13.75 8.79
N ASP A 28 12.97 -13.66 10.03
CA ASP A 28 12.78 -14.68 11.05
C ASP A 28 11.77 -14.26 12.13
N ARG A 29 10.99 -13.21 11.87
CA ARG A 29 10.04 -12.64 12.83
C ARG A 29 8.67 -12.41 12.18
N LEU A 30 7.62 -12.71 12.92
CA LEU A 30 6.25 -12.41 12.50
C LEU A 30 6.05 -10.89 12.39
N LEU A 31 5.37 -10.48 11.32
CA LEU A 31 4.95 -9.11 11.12
C LEU A 31 3.53 -8.90 11.68
N PRO A 32 3.22 -7.71 12.25
CA PRO A 32 1.86 -7.40 12.69
C PRO A 32 0.90 -7.34 11.49
N THR A 33 -0.20 -8.08 11.56
CA THR A 33 -1.18 -8.20 10.45
C THR A 33 -2.07 -6.98 10.27
N THR A 34 -2.34 -6.23 11.34
CA THR A 34 -3.24 -5.06 11.34
C THR A 34 -2.55 -3.82 11.90
N PHE A 35 -2.33 -3.79 13.22
CA PHE A 35 -1.71 -2.68 13.92
C PHE A 35 -0.70 -3.22 14.94
N GLY A 36 0.47 -2.61 14.98
CA GLY A 36 1.51 -2.98 15.94
C GLY A 36 2.90 -2.50 15.51
N PRO A 37 3.84 -2.40 16.46
CA PRO A 37 5.21 -2.08 16.11
C PRO A 37 5.84 -3.24 15.32
N TYR A 38 6.62 -2.90 14.29
CA TYR A 38 7.46 -3.89 13.62
C TYR A 38 8.57 -4.38 14.57
N PRO A 39 8.90 -5.68 14.56
CA PRO A 39 9.99 -6.22 15.40
C PRO A 39 11.34 -5.57 15.10
N VAL A 40 11.60 -5.23 13.84
CA VAL A 40 12.71 -4.39 13.39
C VAL A 40 12.14 -3.09 12.84
N ARG A 41 12.61 -1.95 13.34
CA ARG A 41 12.15 -0.64 12.88
C ARG A 41 12.49 -0.47 11.39
N PRO A 42 11.51 -0.11 10.54
CA PRO A 42 11.75 0.06 9.11
C PRO A 42 12.81 1.13 8.85
N ALA A 43 13.73 0.85 7.92
CA ALA A 43 14.74 1.81 7.50
C ALA A 43 14.11 3.12 6.97
N ARG A 44 14.82 4.24 7.11
CA ARG A 44 14.37 5.56 6.63
C ARG A 44 13.98 5.54 5.14
N LYS A 45 14.65 4.71 4.33
CA LYS A 45 14.34 4.51 2.91
C LYS A 45 12.93 3.93 2.71
N VAL A 46 12.54 2.91 3.49
CA VAL A 46 11.20 2.31 3.44
C VAL A 46 10.13 3.36 3.73
N ARG A 47 10.33 4.15 4.81
CA ARG A 47 9.40 5.23 5.17
C ARG A 47 9.26 6.25 4.04
N ARG A 48 10.37 6.64 3.40
CA ARG A 48 10.33 7.54 2.23
C ARG A 48 9.53 6.97 1.07
N LEU A 49 9.72 5.68 0.74
CA LEU A 49 8.95 5.02 -0.31
C LEU A 49 7.46 5.00 0.01
N GLN A 50 7.08 4.68 1.25
CA GLN A 50 5.68 4.73 1.71
C GLN A 50 5.10 6.14 1.61
N THR A 51 5.84 7.16 2.05
CA THR A 51 5.36 8.55 1.98
C THR A 51 5.20 9.03 0.54
N ILE A 52 6.15 8.73 -0.35
CA ILE A 52 6.04 9.08 -1.77
C ILE A 52 4.86 8.34 -2.41
N GLY A 53 4.74 7.03 -2.17
CA GLY A 53 3.60 6.23 -2.64
C GLY A 53 2.26 6.80 -2.18
N TRP A 54 2.17 7.17 -0.90
CA TRP A 54 0.97 7.78 -0.33
C TRP A 54 0.61 9.10 -1.01
N LEU A 55 1.56 10.03 -1.17
CA LEU A 55 1.33 11.32 -1.85
C LEU A 55 0.90 11.13 -3.31
N LEU A 56 1.54 10.21 -4.04
CA LEU A 56 1.18 9.88 -5.42
C LEU A 56 -0.24 9.29 -5.51
N SER A 57 -0.59 8.39 -4.58
CA SER A 57 -1.93 7.79 -4.52
C SER A 57 -3.01 8.84 -4.26
N LEU A 58 -2.74 9.80 -3.37
CA LEU A 58 -3.66 10.89 -3.05
C LEU A 58 -3.86 11.81 -4.26
N TRP A 59 -2.75 12.22 -4.90
CA TRP A 59 -2.81 13.07 -6.09
C TRP A 59 -3.62 12.39 -7.21
N ALA A 60 -3.36 11.12 -7.48
CA ALA A 60 -4.06 10.39 -8.54
C ALA A 60 -5.54 10.17 -8.22
N ALA A 61 -5.88 9.85 -6.97
CA ALA A 61 -7.27 9.69 -6.53
C ALA A 61 -8.07 10.99 -6.67
N LEU A 62 -7.48 12.13 -6.26
CA LEU A 62 -8.09 13.44 -6.44
C LEU A 62 -8.32 13.77 -7.92
N ARG A 63 -7.36 13.43 -8.79
CA ARG A 63 -7.53 13.61 -10.25
C ARG A 63 -8.65 12.75 -10.84
N ILE A 64 -8.88 11.55 -10.32
CA ILE A 64 -10.01 10.70 -10.73
C ILE A 64 -11.34 11.30 -10.27
N ALA A 65 -11.40 11.73 -9.01
CA ALA A 65 -12.60 12.35 -8.44
C ALA A 65 -12.98 13.63 -9.20
N ASP A 66 -12.00 14.49 -9.51
CA ASP A 66 -12.17 15.72 -10.28
C ASP A 66 -12.78 15.48 -11.66
N VAL A 67 -12.26 14.49 -12.41
CA VAL A 67 -12.80 14.16 -13.74
C VAL A 67 -14.26 13.69 -13.68
N LEU A 68 -14.65 12.99 -12.62
CA LEU A 68 -16.00 12.45 -12.46
C LEU A 68 -16.93 13.40 -11.71
N TRP A 69 -16.44 14.53 -11.19
CA TRP A 69 -17.18 15.39 -10.29
C TRP A 69 -18.48 15.93 -10.91
N SER A 70 -18.41 16.38 -12.16
CA SER A 70 -19.55 17.02 -12.84
C SER A 70 -20.59 16.03 -13.36
N THR A 71 -20.22 14.76 -13.56
CA THR A 71 -21.09 13.76 -14.19
C THR A 71 -21.58 12.70 -13.21
N GLN A 72 -20.70 12.19 -12.35
CA GLN A 72 -20.95 11.09 -11.44
C GLN A 72 -20.16 11.28 -10.12
N PRO A 73 -20.48 12.32 -9.32
CA PRO A 73 -19.66 12.71 -8.17
C PRO A 73 -19.52 11.60 -7.13
N TRP A 74 -20.59 10.86 -6.85
CA TRP A 74 -20.56 9.75 -5.89
C TRP A 74 -19.69 8.59 -6.37
N LEU A 75 -19.71 8.28 -7.67
CA LEU A 75 -18.83 7.27 -8.24
C LEU A 75 -17.37 7.72 -8.17
N GLY A 76 -17.09 8.99 -8.53
CA GLY A 76 -15.75 9.57 -8.45
C GLY A 76 -15.17 9.51 -7.05
N MET A 77 -15.97 9.90 -6.05
CA MET A 77 -15.57 9.82 -4.64
C MET A 77 -15.36 8.37 -4.18
N GLY A 78 -16.28 7.46 -4.53
CA GLY A 78 -16.18 6.04 -4.18
C GLY A 78 -14.93 5.38 -4.76
N LEU A 79 -14.61 5.66 -6.03
CA LEU A 79 -13.39 5.18 -6.68
C LEU A 79 -12.14 5.77 -6.04
N ALA A 80 -12.13 7.07 -5.73
CA ALA A 80 -10.99 7.72 -5.08
C ALA A 80 -10.68 7.12 -3.70
N VAL A 81 -11.70 6.98 -2.85
CA VAL A 81 -11.54 6.37 -1.51
C VAL A 81 -11.09 4.91 -1.63
N SER A 82 -11.73 4.13 -2.50
CA SER A 82 -11.37 2.73 -2.71
C SER A 82 -9.93 2.57 -3.21
N ALA A 83 -9.51 3.40 -4.17
CA ALA A 83 -8.15 3.40 -4.69
C ALA A 83 -7.13 3.72 -3.58
N ILE A 84 -7.39 4.73 -2.75
CA ILE A 84 -6.50 5.09 -1.63
C ILE A 84 -6.39 3.90 -0.66
N LEU A 85 -7.51 3.33 -0.22
CA LEU A 85 -7.51 2.22 0.74
C LEU A 85 -6.75 1.01 0.19
N VAL A 86 -7.03 0.60 -1.05
CA VAL A 86 -6.41 -0.57 -1.67
C VAL A 86 -4.93 -0.34 -1.89
N ILE A 87 -4.51 0.78 -2.48
CA ILE A 87 -3.09 1.03 -2.81
C ILE A 87 -2.24 1.16 -1.54
N ASN A 88 -2.76 1.78 -0.48
CA ASN A 88 -2.00 2.02 0.74
C ASN A 88 -2.00 0.78 1.66
N GLY A 89 -3.11 0.05 1.74
CA GLY A 89 -3.29 -1.05 2.67
C GLY A 89 -2.95 -2.44 2.11
N ALA A 90 -3.44 -2.75 0.91
CA ALA A 90 -3.37 -4.11 0.37
C ALA A 90 -1.94 -4.63 0.20
N PRO A 91 -0.95 -3.86 -0.30
CA PRO A 91 0.42 -4.35 -0.45
C PRO A 91 1.02 -4.84 0.86
N SER A 92 0.85 -4.08 1.93
CA SER A 92 1.38 -4.41 3.25
C SER A 92 0.69 -5.64 3.83
N LEU A 93 -0.64 -5.73 3.70
CA LEU A 93 -1.41 -6.87 4.17
C LEU A 93 -1.03 -8.15 3.41
N ILE A 94 -1.01 -8.12 2.08
CA ILE A 94 -0.69 -9.27 1.23
C ILE A 94 0.72 -9.77 1.54
N VAL A 95 1.72 -8.88 1.57
CA VAL A 95 3.10 -9.26 1.85
C VAL A 95 3.25 -9.81 3.27
N THR A 96 2.58 -9.22 4.25
CA THR A 96 2.59 -9.69 5.65
C THR A 96 1.99 -11.09 5.77
N LEU A 97 0.82 -11.34 5.17
CA LEU A 97 0.19 -12.65 5.18
C LEU A 97 1.08 -13.70 4.50
N MET A 98 1.65 -13.38 3.33
CA MET A 98 2.56 -14.28 2.62
C MET A 98 3.85 -14.57 3.40
N HIS A 99 4.35 -13.58 4.14
CA HIS A 99 5.55 -13.68 4.97
C HIS A 99 5.30 -14.54 6.21
N ASN A 100 4.26 -14.22 6.97
CA ASN A 100 3.92 -14.94 8.20
C ASN A 100 3.61 -16.42 7.93
N ARG A 101 2.93 -16.74 6.81
CA ARG A 101 2.69 -18.13 6.38
C ARG A 101 3.95 -18.96 6.12
N ARG A 102 5.09 -18.32 5.87
CA ARG A 102 6.39 -19.01 5.67
C ARG A 102 7.16 -19.18 6.97
N ILE A 103 6.92 -18.30 7.94
CA ILE A 103 7.59 -18.32 9.25
C ILE A 103 6.91 -19.29 10.18
N ASP A 104 5.58 -19.39 10.12
CA ASP A 104 4.80 -20.28 10.97
C ASP A 104 4.91 -21.72 10.45
N PRO A 105 5.70 -22.61 11.10
CA PRO A 105 5.91 -23.97 10.64
C PRO A 105 5.27 -24.94 11.64
N SER A 106 4.06 -24.64 12.15
CA SER A 106 3.39 -25.59 13.05
C SER A 106 2.90 -26.79 12.23
N PRO A 107 3.41 -28.01 12.49
CA PRO A 107 2.77 -29.21 11.99
C PRO A 107 1.44 -29.37 12.75
N ILE A 108 0.41 -29.78 12.03
CA ILE A 108 -0.78 -30.40 12.62
C ILE A 108 -0.35 -31.69 13.32
#